data_AF-A1BGR7-F1
#
_entry.id   AF-A1BGR7-F1
#
_cell.length_a   1.000
_cell.length_b   1.000
_cell.length_c   1.000
_cell.angle_alpha   90.00
_cell.angle_beta   90.00
_cell.angle_gamma   90.00
#
_symmetry.space_group_name_H-M   'P 1'
#
loop_
_entity.id
_entity.type
_entity.pdbx_description
1 polymer ?
#
loop_
_entity_poly.entity_id
_entity_poly.type
_entity_poly.pdbx_seq_one_letter_code
_entity_poly.pdbx_strand_id
1 'polypeptide(L)'
;MHKKHKENIEAVTKMSMHFLAEAIGQCPAGLESSTNRDIVFAVLGFQYGAVQSAAYVAGLREDASHGIAEDVVSRINGMDKERVLKFLALMPTLAEKQYPPIGIGGKAIIGFYNSATDEDKLATAGSLREILRQIDKA
;
A
#
# COMPACT_ATOMS: atom_id res chain seq x y z
N MET A 1 1.86 -23.70 -15.80
CA MET A 1 2.39 -22.94 -14.65
C MET A 1 2.41 -21.42 -14.89
N HIS A 2 2.84 -20.93 -16.06
CA HIS A 2 2.90 -19.49 -16.36
C HIS A 2 1.55 -18.73 -16.36
N LYS A 3 0.47 -19.36 -16.83
CA LYS A 3 -0.86 -18.72 -16.87
C LYS A 3 -1.39 -18.36 -15.48
N LYS A 4 -1.32 -19.32 -14.54
CA LYS A 4 -1.71 -19.14 -13.14
C LYS A 4 -0.88 -18.07 -12.42
N HIS A 5 0.42 -17.96 -12.76
CA HIS A 5 1.29 -16.94 -12.17
C HIS A 5 0.91 -15.52 -12.64
N LYS A 6 0.63 -15.35 -13.94
CA LYS A 6 0.15 -14.08 -14.49
C LYS A 6 -1.22 -13.67 -13.94
N GLU A 7 -2.14 -14.62 -13.82
CA GLU A 7 -3.46 -14.41 -13.22
C GLU A 7 -3.35 -13.95 -11.75
N ASN A 8 -2.44 -14.54 -10.97
CA ASN A 8 -2.20 -14.12 -9.59
C ASN A 8 -1.63 -12.70 -9.51
N ILE A 9 -0.68 -12.33 -10.38
CA ILE A 9 -0.14 -10.96 -10.43
C ILE A 9 -1.26 -9.97 -10.71
N GLU A 10 -2.08 -10.20 -11.72
CA GLU A 10 -3.18 -9.31 -12.09
C GLU A 10 -4.23 -9.20 -10.98
N ALA A 11 -4.55 -10.32 -10.31
CA ALA A 11 -5.47 -10.33 -9.17
C ALA A 11 -4.92 -9.48 -8.01
N VAL A 12 -3.66 -9.66 -7.64
CA VAL A 12 -3.03 -8.89 -6.56
C VAL A 12 -2.94 -7.40 -6.91
N THR A 13 -2.61 -7.05 -8.15
CA THR A 13 -2.63 -5.65 -8.61
C THR A 13 -4.03 -5.05 -8.46
N LYS A 14 -5.08 -5.73 -8.93
CA LYS A 14 -6.46 -5.24 -8.83
C LYS A 14 -6.90 -5.08 -7.37
N MET A 15 -6.62 -6.08 -6.54
CA MET A 15 -6.96 -6.06 -5.13
C MET A 15 -6.26 -4.90 -4.41
N SER A 16 -4.97 -4.74 -4.63
CA SER A 16 -4.19 -3.66 -4.01
C SER A 16 -4.69 -2.29 -4.45
N MET A 17 -4.96 -2.10 -5.74
CA MET A 17 -5.51 -0.84 -6.26
C MET A 17 -6.87 -0.50 -5.64
N HIS A 18 -7.77 -1.49 -5.53
CA HIS A 18 -9.09 -1.28 -4.94
C HIS A 18 -9.00 -0.88 -3.47
N PHE A 19 -8.24 -1.63 -2.68
CA PHE A 19 -8.03 -1.32 -1.26
C PHE A 19 -7.37 0.06 -1.06
N LEU A 20 -6.33 0.37 -1.84
CA LEU A 20 -5.60 1.63 -1.67
C LEU A 20 -6.41 2.84 -2.14
N ALA A 21 -7.25 2.69 -3.17
CA ALA A 21 -8.18 3.74 -3.56
C ALA A 21 -9.17 4.07 -2.42
N GLU A 22 -9.69 3.04 -1.75
CA GLU A 22 -10.56 3.21 -0.58
C GLU A 22 -9.81 3.89 0.58
N ALA A 23 -8.60 3.43 0.90
CA ALA A 23 -7.79 4.02 1.97
C ALA A 23 -7.44 5.50 1.72
N ILE A 24 -7.08 5.86 0.47
CA ILE A 24 -6.77 7.24 0.08
C ILE A 24 -8.04 8.09 0.04
N GLY A 25 -9.17 7.55 -0.42
CA GLY A 25 -10.46 8.26 -0.45
C GLY A 25 -10.93 8.72 0.94
N GLN A 26 -10.45 8.08 2.00
CA GLN A 26 -10.74 8.49 3.38
C GLN A 26 -9.76 9.54 3.93
N CYS A 27 -8.68 9.86 3.23
CA CYS A 27 -7.67 10.81 3.69
C CYS A 27 -8.08 12.27 3.41
N PRO A 28 -7.46 13.25 4.11
CA PRO A 28 -7.69 14.67 3.82
C PRO A 28 -7.34 15.02 2.37
N ALA A 29 -8.08 15.98 1.79
CA ALA A 29 -7.80 16.50 0.46
C ALA A 29 -6.41 17.17 0.41
N GLY A 30 -5.74 17.09 -0.75
CA GLY A 30 -4.42 17.69 -0.97
C GLY A 30 -3.25 16.81 -0.55
N LEU A 31 -3.50 15.59 -0.06
CA LEU A 31 -2.47 14.58 0.23
C LEU A 31 -1.54 14.35 -0.97
N GLU A 32 -2.11 14.31 -2.17
CA GLU A 32 -1.44 14.16 -3.45
C GLU A 32 -0.43 15.28 -3.74
N SER A 33 -0.61 16.46 -3.13
CA SER A 33 0.25 17.62 -3.28
C SER A 33 1.26 17.78 -2.13
N SER A 34 1.19 16.91 -1.12
CA SER A 34 2.02 17.04 0.07
C SER A 34 3.50 16.91 -0.25
N THR A 35 4.29 17.86 0.26
CA THR A 35 5.76 17.82 0.22
C THR A 35 6.36 17.46 1.57
N ASN A 36 5.52 17.26 2.60
CA ASN A 36 5.97 16.81 3.91
C ASN A 36 6.52 15.39 3.78
N ARG A 37 7.80 15.24 4.08
CA ARG A 37 8.52 13.97 3.94
C ARG A 37 7.90 12.86 4.77
N ASP A 38 7.45 13.15 6.00
CA ASP A 38 6.89 12.12 6.88
C ASP A 38 5.55 11.60 6.34
N ILE A 39 4.73 12.50 5.80
CA ILE A 39 3.49 12.14 5.09
C ILE A 39 3.80 11.26 3.88
N VAL A 40 4.73 11.68 3.02
CA VAL A 40 5.11 10.93 1.82
C VAL A 40 5.61 9.53 2.17
N PHE A 41 6.51 9.41 3.16
CA PHE A 41 7.03 8.11 3.58
C PHE A 41 5.96 7.25 4.26
N ALA A 42 5.05 7.83 5.03
CA ALA A 42 3.95 7.10 5.65
C ALA A 42 2.99 6.51 4.61
N VAL A 43 2.59 7.31 3.62
CA VAL A 43 1.72 6.87 2.51
C VAL A 43 2.39 5.76 1.71
N LEU A 44 3.63 5.96 1.27
CA LEU A 44 4.35 4.98 0.46
C LEU A 44 4.66 3.70 1.25
N GLY A 45 5.01 3.82 2.53
CA GLY A 45 5.21 2.68 3.42
C GLY A 45 3.93 1.85 3.58
N PHE A 46 2.80 2.52 3.82
CA PHE A 46 1.50 1.86 3.91
C PHE A 46 1.13 1.11 2.63
N GLN A 47 1.26 1.77 1.48
CA GLN A 47 0.96 1.18 0.17
C GLN A 47 1.88 -0.02 -0.13
N TYR A 48 3.18 0.13 0.14
CA TYR A 48 4.15 -0.96 -0.02
C TYR A 48 3.79 -2.17 0.85
N GLY A 49 3.51 -1.95 2.14
CA GLY A 49 3.13 -3.02 3.07
C GLY A 49 1.86 -3.76 2.65
N ALA A 50 0.87 -3.03 2.13
CA ALA A 50 -0.35 -3.62 1.59
C ALA A 50 -0.05 -4.53 0.40
N VAL A 51 0.70 -4.03 -0.60
CA VAL A 51 1.04 -4.82 -1.79
C VAL A 51 1.86 -6.06 -1.45
N GLN A 52 2.88 -5.92 -0.59
CA GLN A 52 3.72 -7.04 -0.16
C GLN A 52 2.90 -8.12 0.54
N SER A 53 1.97 -7.72 1.42
CA SER A 53 1.13 -8.67 2.15
C SER A 53 0.14 -9.38 1.23
N ALA A 54 -0.47 -8.66 0.29
CA ALA A 54 -1.36 -9.27 -0.71
C ALA A 54 -0.61 -10.25 -1.63
N ALA A 55 0.60 -9.89 -2.08
CA ALA A 55 1.46 -10.75 -2.88
C ALA A 55 1.86 -12.02 -2.12
N TYR A 56 2.24 -11.87 -0.84
CA TYR A 56 2.58 -12.99 0.04
C TYR A 56 1.42 -13.97 0.21
N VAL A 57 0.21 -13.47 0.50
CA VAL A 57 -1.00 -14.30 0.62
C VAL A 57 -1.33 -15.03 -0.69
N ALA A 58 -1.05 -14.41 -1.84
CA ALA A 58 -1.23 -15.02 -3.16
C ALA A 58 -0.11 -16.00 -3.57
N GLY A 59 0.89 -16.23 -2.70
CA GLY A 59 2.03 -17.11 -2.97
C GLY A 59 2.94 -16.60 -4.08
N LEU A 60 2.99 -15.27 -4.28
CA LEU A 60 3.90 -14.64 -5.23
C LEU A 60 5.29 -14.49 -4.63
N ARG A 61 6.30 -14.58 -5.49
CA ARG A 61 7.70 -14.34 -5.13
C ARG A 61 7.98 -12.85 -4.97
N GLU A 62 9.08 -12.54 -4.29
CA GLU A 62 9.50 -11.17 -3.97
C GLU A 62 9.72 -10.30 -5.21
N ASP A 63 10.27 -10.86 -6.29
CA ASP A 63 10.47 -10.18 -7.58
C ASP A 63 9.14 -9.75 -8.22
N ALA A 64 8.15 -10.65 -8.21
CA ALA A 64 6.80 -10.33 -8.67
C ALA A 64 6.14 -9.27 -7.77
N SER A 65 6.33 -9.38 -6.44
CA SER A 65 5.78 -8.40 -5.49
C SER A 65 6.37 -7.00 -5.69
N HIS A 66 7.68 -6.90 -5.97
CA HIS A 66 8.34 -5.63 -6.27
C HIS A 66 7.77 -4.96 -7.52
N GLY A 67 7.59 -5.73 -8.60
CA GLY A 67 6.97 -5.23 -9.84
C GLY A 67 5.52 -4.76 -9.65
N ILE A 68 4.75 -5.45 -8.80
CA ILE A 68 3.39 -5.02 -8.45
C ILE A 68 3.44 -3.73 -7.62
N ALA A 69 4.34 -3.63 -6.66
CA ALA A 69 4.46 -2.44 -5.82
C ALA A 69 4.79 -1.21 -6.67
N GLU A 70 5.70 -1.34 -7.63
CA GLU A 70 6.00 -0.27 -8.59
C GLU A 70 4.76 0.16 -9.38
N ASP A 71 4.03 -0.79 -9.99
CA ASP A 71 2.84 -0.48 -10.79
C ASP A 71 1.73 0.17 -9.96
N VAL A 72 1.40 -0.44 -8.82
CA VAL A 72 0.31 0.01 -7.95
C VAL A 72 0.63 1.39 -7.37
N VAL A 73 1.83 1.59 -6.83
CA VAL A 73 2.23 2.86 -6.19
C VAL A 73 2.34 3.98 -7.22
N SER A 74 2.85 3.70 -8.42
CA SER A 74 2.87 4.69 -9.52
C SER A 74 1.46 5.12 -9.91
N ARG A 75 0.56 4.15 -10.13
CA ARG A 75 -0.80 4.43 -10.59
C ARG A 75 -1.65 5.13 -9.54
N ILE A 76 -1.58 4.68 -8.28
CA ILE A 76 -2.43 5.21 -7.22
C ILE A 76 -2.05 6.64 -6.84
N ASN A 77 -0.77 7.00 -6.95
CA ASN A 77 -0.30 8.34 -6.60
C ASN A 77 -0.12 9.26 -7.81
N GLY A 78 -0.37 8.78 -9.03
CA GLY A 78 -0.09 9.55 -10.26
C GLY A 78 1.39 9.94 -10.42
N MET A 79 2.31 9.14 -9.87
CA MET A 79 3.75 9.39 -9.90
C MET A 79 4.42 8.65 -11.05
N ASP A 80 5.45 9.26 -11.63
CA ASP A 80 6.31 8.58 -12.59
C ASP A 80 7.06 7.41 -11.93
N LYS A 81 7.32 6.37 -12.73
CA LYS A 81 7.93 5.13 -12.24
C LYS A 81 9.33 5.34 -11.67
N GLU A 82 10.14 6.22 -12.28
CA GLU A 82 11.50 6.49 -11.78
C GLU A 82 11.50 7.09 -10.38
N ARG A 83 10.58 8.02 -10.11
CA ARG A 83 10.40 8.62 -8.79
C ARG A 83 9.91 7.61 -7.78
N VAL A 84 8.95 6.77 -8.14
CA VAL A 84 8.46 5.69 -7.27
C VAL A 84 9.57 4.71 -6.93
N LEU A 85 10.37 4.30 -7.91
CA LEU A 85 11.50 3.38 -7.70
C LEU A 85 12.50 3.91 -6.67
N LYS A 86 12.78 5.21 -6.66
CA LYS A 86 13.67 5.83 -5.64
C LYS A 86 13.13 5.66 -4.22
N PHE A 87 11.82 5.78 -4.03
CA PHE A 87 11.20 5.54 -2.73
C PHE A 87 11.12 4.05 -2.40
N LEU A 88 10.71 3.22 -3.35
CA LEU A 88 10.58 1.78 -3.15
C LEU A 88 11.92 1.11 -2.85
N ALA A 89 13.03 1.63 -3.37
CA ALA A 89 14.38 1.16 -3.02
C ALA A 89 14.69 1.29 -1.53
N LEU A 90 14.03 2.19 -0.80
CA LEU A 90 14.20 2.37 0.64
C LEU A 90 13.28 1.49 1.47
N MET A 91 12.19 0.97 0.90
CA MET A 91 11.14 0.26 1.62
C MET A 91 11.61 -1.06 2.25
N PRO A 92 12.47 -1.89 1.61
CA PRO A 92 13.02 -3.09 2.26
C PRO A 92 13.76 -2.76 3.55
N THR A 93 14.66 -1.77 3.53
CA THR A 93 15.39 -1.32 4.72
C THR A 93 14.46 -0.78 5.80
N LEU A 94 13.40 -0.06 5.43
CA LEU A 94 12.39 0.41 6.37
C LEU A 94 11.57 -0.74 6.96
N ALA A 95 11.27 -1.77 6.16
CA ALA A 95 10.57 -2.97 6.62
C ALA A 95 11.41 -3.75 7.64
N GLU A 96 12.72 -3.91 7.40
CA GLU A 96 13.66 -4.50 8.36
C GLU A 96 13.69 -3.74 9.70
N LYS A 97 13.57 -2.41 9.63
CA LYS A 97 13.48 -1.53 10.80
C LYS A 97 12.08 -1.46 11.42
N GLN A 98 11.15 -2.31 10.96
CA GLN A 98 9.76 -2.36 11.44
C GLN A 98 9.07 -0.99 11.35
N TYR A 99 9.33 -0.23 10.29
CA TYR A 99 8.71 1.07 10.07
C TYR A 99 7.17 0.92 10.09
N PRO A 100 6.47 1.52 11.08
CA PRO A 100 5.08 1.13 11.40
C PRO A 100 4.10 1.18 10.23
N PRO A 101 4.12 2.21 9.34
CA PRO A 101 3.18 2.27 8.23
C PRO A 101 3.19 1.03 7.34
N ILE A 102 4.34 0.38 7.15
CA ILE A 102 4.45 -0.86 6.35
C ILE A 102 3.64 -1.99 7.02
N GLY A 103 3.85 -2.22 8.31
CA GLY A 103 3.11 -3.25 9.04
C GLY A 103 1.62 -2.94 9.13
N ILE A 104 1.24 -1.67 9.27
CA ILE A 104 -0.16 -1.25 9.32
C ILE A 104 -0.83 -1.47 7.96
N GLY A 105 -0.21 -1.07 6.85
CA GLY A 105 -0.74 -1.28 5.50
C GLY A 105 -0.93 -2.77 5.18
N GLY A 106 0.02 -3.61 5.58
CA GLY A 106 -0.08 -5.06 5.41
C GLY A 106 -1.24 -5.69 6.19
N LYS A 107 -1.43 -5.28 7.45
CA LYS A 107 -2.58 -5.73 8.26
C LYS A 107 -3.90 -5.20 7.72
N ALA A 108 -3.93 -3.96 7.25
CA ALA A 108 -5.15 -3.31 6.78
C ALA A 108 -5.71 -3.97 5.53
N ILE A 109 -4.89 -4.32 4.53
CA ILE A 109 -5.37 -5.01 3.33
C ILE A 109 -5.88 -6.44 3.65
N ILE A 110 -5.20 -7.16 4.54
CA ILE A 110 -5.65 -8.50 4.98
C ILE A 110 -6.98 -8.37 5.72
N GLY A 111 -7.11 -7.39 6.61
CA GLY A 111 -8.35 -7.08 7.32
C GLY A 111 -9.47 -6.78 6.34
N PHE A 112 -9.25 -5.86 5.40
CA PHE A 112 -10.22 -5.44 4.40
C PHE A 112 -10.82 -6.61 3.60
N TYR A 113 -9.99 -7.55 3.15
CA TYR A 113 -10.46 -8.70 2.36
C TYR A 113 -11.03 -9.84 3.21
N ASN A 114 -10.81 -9.84 4.53
CA ASN A 114 -11.40 -10.80 5.47
C ASN A 114 -12.60 -10.24 6.25
N SER A 115 -12.92 -8.95 6.09
CA SER A 115 -14.06 -8.30 6.72
C SER A 115 -15.39 -8.89 6.25
N ALA A 116 -16.27 -9.20 7.21
CA ALA A 116 -17.61 -9.73 6.95
C ALA A 116 -18.61 -8.62 6.58
N THR A 117 -18.33 -7.38 6.95
CA THR A 117 -19.21 -6.22 6.72
C THR A 117 -18.47 -5.10 6.00
N ASP A 118 -19.21 -4.23 5.32
CA ASP A 118 -18.63 -3.05 4.69
C ASP A 118 -18.17 -2.00 5.72
N GLU A 119 -18.77 -1.96 6.90
CA GLU A 119 -18.30 -1.11 8.01
C GLU A 119 -16.89 -1.52 8.46
N ASP A 120 -16.62 -2.83 8.59
CA ASP A 120 -15.29 -3.34 8.93
C ASP A 120 -14.26 -3.05 7.82
N LYS A 121 -14.67 -3.11 6.55
CA LYS A 121 -13.83 -2.72 5.41
C LYS A 121 -13.46 -1.24 5.48
N LEU A 122 -14.44 -0.38 5.73
CA LEU A 122 -14.21 1.05 5.85
C LEU A 122 -13.28 1.35 7.02
N ALA A 123 -13.50 0.71 8.18
CA ALA A 123 -12.67 0.88 9.36
C ALA A 123 -11.20 0.48 9.11
N THR A 124 -10.97 -0.66 8.46
CA THR A 124 -9.61 -1.13 8.14
C THR A 124 -8.91 -0.22 7.12
N ALA A 125 -9.61 0.20 6.06
CA ALA A 125 -9.08 1.15 5.08
C ALA A 125 -8.79 2.54 5.69
N GLY A 126 -9.51 2.94 6.74
CA GLY A 126 -9.29 4.19 7.48
C GLY A 126 -7.98 4.26 8.28
N SER A 127 -7.20 3.18 8.33
CA SER A 127 -5.92 3.14 9.07
C SER A 127 -4.90 4.15 8.53
N LEU A 128 -4.88 4.42 7.22
CA LEU A 128 -3.98 5.42 6.64
C LEU A 128 -4.31 6.83 7.14
N ARG A 129 -5.60 7.18 7.16
CA ARG A 129 -6.07 8.47 7.70
C ARG A 129 -5.61 8.68 9.14
N GLU A 130 -5.66 7.63 9.95
CA GLU A 130 -5.23 7.71 11.34
C GLU A 130 -3.72 7.94 11.48
N ILE A 131 -2.90 7.29 10.65
CA ILE A 131 -1.45 7.56 10.59
C ILE A 131 -1.20 9.05 10.28
N LEU A 132 -1.84 9.57 9.24
CA LEU A 132 -1.68 10.97 8.82
C LEU A 132 -2.12 11.95 9.91
N ARG A 133 -3.24 11.66 10.59
CA ARG A 133 -3.73 12.45 11.72
C ARG A 133 -2.77 12.46 12.91
N GLN A 134 -1.91 11.46 13.06
CA GLN A 134 -0.89 11.43 14.11
C GLN A 134 0.33 12.26 13.73
N ILE A 135 0.73 12.23 12.44
CA ILE A 135 1.82 13.06 11.92
C ILE A 135 1.48 14.54 12.01
N ASP A 136 0.27 14.95 11.63
CA ASP A 136 -0.17 16.36 11.70
C ASP A 136 -0.24 16.92 13.13
N LYS A 137 -0.25 16.07 14.15
CA LYS A 137 -0.29 16.47 15.57
C LYS A 137 1.09 16.49 16.25
N ALA A 138 2.13 16.01 15.58
CA ALA A 138 3.50 15.95 16.09
C ALA A 138 4.26 17.24 15.79
#